data_AF-A0A272EUP6-F1
#
_entry.id   AF-A0A272EUP6-F1
#
_cell.length_a   1.000
_cell.length_b   1.000
_cell.length_c   1.000
_cell.angle_alpha   90.00
_cell.angle_beta   90.00
_cell.angle_gamma   90.00
#
_symmetry.space_group_name_H-M   'P 1'
#
loop_
_entity.id
_entity.type
_entity.pdbx_description
1 polymer ?
#
loop_
_entity_poly.entity_id
_entity_poly.type
_entity_poly.pdbx_seq_one_letter_code
_entity_poly.pdbx_strand_id
1 'polypeptide(L)'
;MAEASIPAKDFGFGPKSLEERRNDWREILAFIPVRPKQKDEDIRAVAQALKTNGADFEPVFLEFAKKYGIRSHRAKWIWSKEKAESDAFEELLEQYNAAKNQRPRFSPLSAAMLEAMTAPNSRIKGVLPIVGLAALYGASASGKSFLGLDMAAAIAEGLPFFGHNTKPAPVGYVVFEGEGGIRGRVIAWQRHHGRAMPDNVRFLPQPFRITDPQDVTDLAAVCPSGSVVFIDTLNRAAPGMDENSSKDMGAMIEGASTLDWRVSRSCCPHWQRFSKGASRAFKPVRRA
;
A
#
# COMPACT_ATOMS: atom_id res chain seq x y z
N MET A 1 -56.27 21.93 -2.58
CA MET A 1 -55.03 21.53 -1.88
C MET A 1 -54.61 20.21 -2.48
N ALA A 2 -53.51 20.17 -3.22
CA ALA A 2 -53.01 18.98 -3.88
C ALA A 2 -52.05 18.25 -2.93
N GLU A 3 -52.37 17.01 -2.55
CA GLU A 3 -51.42 16.10 -1.91
C GLU A 3 -50.43 15.62 -2.97
N ALA A 4 -49.20 16.13 -2.90
CA ALA A 4 -48.10 15.63 -3.70
C ALA A 4 -47.61 14.30 -3.10
N SER A 5 -47.85 13.21 -3.81
CA SER A 5 -47.20 11.92 -3.57
C SER A 5 -45.70 12.07 -3.79
N ILE A 6 -44.92 11.91 -2.72
CA ILE A 6 -43.46 11.91 -2.77
C ILE A 6 -43.01 10.54 -3.31
N PRO A 7 -42.27 10.46 -4.43
CA PRO A 7 -41.77 9.19 -4.92
C PRO A 7 -40.76 8.62 -3.93
N ALA A 8 -40.92 7.34 -3.58
CA ALA A 8 -39.96 6.61 -2.76
C ALA A 8 -38.59 6.68 -3.42
N LYS A 9 -37.58 7.23 -2.72
CA LYS A 9 -36.18 7.16 -3.13
C LYS A 9 -35.76 5.70 -3.11
N ASP A 10 -35.42 5.18 -4.28
CA ASP A 10 -34.77 3.87 -4.42
C ASP A 10 -33.34 3.97 -3.86
N PHE A 11 -33.07 3.23 -2.78
CA PHE A 11 -31.80 3.25 -2.05
C PHE A 11 -30.74 2.28 -2.62
N GLY A 12 -30.96 1.73 -3.82
CA GLY A 12 -29.96 0.91 -4.51
C GLY A 12 -29.74 -0.48 -3.91
N PHE A 13 -30.70 -0.99 -3.13
CA PHE A 13 -30.73 -2.36 -2.62
C PHE A 13 -31.56 -3.32 -3.50
N GLY A 14 -31.75 -2.97 -4.78
CA GLY A 14 -32.28 -3.89 -5.79
C GLY A 14 -31.24 -4.95 -6.18
N PRO A 15 -31.65 -6.11 -6.71
CA PRO A 15 -30.71 -7.07 -7.28
C PRO A 15 -29.86 -6.37 -8.36
N LYS A 16 -28.53 -6.40 -8.19
CA LYS A 16 -27.59 -5.79 -9.14
C LYS A 16 -27.93 -6.19 -10.57
N SER A 17 -27.91 -5.21 -11.47
CA SER A 17 -28.08 -5.45 -12.89
C SER A 17 -27.02 -6.43 -13.41
N LEU A 18 -27.31 -7.12 -14.52
CA LEU A 18 -26.36 -8.03 -15.15
C LEU A 18 -25.04 -7.33 -15.50
N GLU A 19 -25.07 -6.06 -15.90
CA GLU A 19 -23.87 -5.31 -16.27
C GLU A 19 -23.03 -4.90 -15.05
N GLU A 20 -23.66 -4.52 -13.93
CA GLU A 20 -22.94 -4.28 -12.67
C GLU A 20 -22.25 -5.55 -12.19
N ARG A 21 -22.94 -6.70 -12.24
CA ARG A 21 -22.34 -8.01 -11.90
C ARG A 21 -21.19 -8.36 -12.83
N ARG A 22 -21.29 -8.09 -14.14
CA ARG A 22 -20.19 -8.29 -15.09
C ARG A 22 -19.00 -7.39 -14.78
N ASN A 23 -19.24 -6.14 -14.39
CA ASN A 23 -18.18 -5.20 -14.01
C ASN A 23 -17.45 -5.64 -12.74
N ASP A 24 -18.18 -6.10 -11.71
CA ASP A 24 -17.58 -6.70 -10.51
C ASP A 24 -16.62 -7.86 -10.91
N TRP A 25 -17.09 -8.74 -11.79
CA TRP A 25 -16.26 -9.84 -12.29
C TRP A 25 -15.05 -9.36 -13.12
N ARG A 26 -15.19 -8.32 -13.96
CA ARG A 26 -14.05 -7.74 -14.68
C ARG A 26 -12.98 -7.20 -13.74
N GLU A 27 -13.39 -6.52 -12.66
CA GLU A 27 -12.47 -6.03 -11.64
C GLU A 27 -11.73 -7.18 -10.97
N ILE A 28 -12.45 -8.23 -10.55
CA ILE A 28 -11.86 -9.42 -9.93
C ILE A 28 -10.85 -10.09 -10.89
N LEU A 29 -11.25 -10.35 -12.14
CA LEU A 29 -10.42 -11.02 -13.14
C LEU A 29 -9.20 -10.19 -13.55
N ALA A 30 -9.22 -8.86 -13.39
CA ALA A 30 -8.09 -8.00 -13.69
C ALA A 30 -6.85 -8.36 -12.85
N PHE A 31 -7.08 -8.83 -11.62
CA PHE A 31 -6.04 -9.18 -10.66
C PHE A 31 -5.59 -10.64 -10.72
N ILE A 32 -6.28 -11.49 -11.50
CA ILE A 32 -5.90 -12.91 -11.66
C ILE A 32 -4.80 -13.04 -12.70
N PRO A 33 -3.59 -13.45 -12.31
CA PRO A 33 -2.52 -13.71 -13.26
C PRO A 33 -2.59 -15.15 -13.77
N VAL A 34 -2.57 -15.31 -15.09
CA VAL A 34 -2.46 -16.63 -15.73
C VAL A 34 -0.99 -17.05 -15.80
N ARG A 35 -0.68 -18.22 -15.25
CA ARG A 35 0.66 -18.78 -15.17
C ARG A 35 1.10 -19.26 -16.55
N PRO A 36 2.28 -18.86 -17.08
CA PRO A 36 2.71 -19.29 -18.41
C PRO A 36 2.83 -20.81 -18.60
N LYS A 37 3.19 -21.54 -17.55
CA LYS A 37 3.34 -23.02 -17.58
C LYS A 37 2.02 -23.79 -17.48
N GLN A 38 1.00 -23.22 -16.85
CA GLN A 38 -0.33 -23.83 -16.60
C GLN A 38 -1.44 -23.02 -17.28
N LYS A 39 -1.09 -22.33 -18.37
CA LYS A 39 -1.96 -21.34 -19.02
C LYS A 39 -3.31 -21.90 -19.41
N ASP A 40 -3.35 -23.10 -19.96
CA ASP A 40 -4.59 -23.73 -20.43
C ASP A 40 -5.50 -24.14 -19.27
N GLU A 41 -4.94 -24.53 -18.13
CA GLU A 41 -5.64 -24.94 -16.91
C GLU A 41 -6.27 -23.72 -16.22
N ASP A 42 -5.49 -22.67 -16.00
CA ASP A 42 -5.96 -21.41 -15.40
C ASP A 42 -7.11 -20.77 -16.21
N ILE A 43 -7.02 -20.80 -17.54
CA ILE A 43 -8.07 -20.26 -18.43
C ILE A 43 -9.36 -21.09 -18.31
N ARG A 44 -9.26 -22.42 -18.16
CA ARG A 44 -10.43 -23.29 -17.97
C ARG A 44 -11.06 -23.08 -16.60
N ALA A 45 -10.27 -22.98 -15.53
CA ALA A 45 -10.77 -22.68 -14.19
C ALA A 45 -11.57 -21.37 -14.15
N VAL A 46 -11.09 -20.32 -14.82
CA VAL A 46 -11.85 -19.06 -14.95
C VAL A 46 -13.14 -19.23 -15.76
N ALA A 47 -13.15 -20.07 -16.80
CA ALA A 47 -14.37 -20.37 -17.55
C ALA A 47 -15.40 -21.10 -16.67
N GLN A 48 -14.96 -22.10 -15.91
CA GLN A 48 -15.80 -22.89 -15.00
C GLN A 48 -16.41 -22.01 -13.91
N ALA A 49 -15.60 -21.13 -13.33
CA ALA A 49 -16.00 -20.15 -12.32
C ALA A 49 -17.06 -19.17 -12.84
N LEU A 50 -16.80 -18.51 -13.98
CA LEU A 50 -17.73 -17.53 -14.54
C LEU A 50 -19.06 -18.16 -14.95
N LYS A 51 -19.05 -19.42 -15.38
CA LYS A 51 -20.27 -20.17 -15.72
C LYS A 51 -21.23 -20.36 -14.57
N THR A 52 -20.76 -20.37 -13.31
CA THR A 52 -21.64 -20.42 -12.14
C THR A 52 -22.59 -19.22 -12.07
N ASN A 53 -22.23 -18.10 -12.71
CA ASN A 53 -23.03 -16.88 -12.76
C ASN A 53 -24.00 -16.84 -13.95
N GLY A 54 -23.97 -17.85 -14.83
CA GLY A 54 -24.83 -17.97 -16.01
C GLY A 54 -24.11 -17.78 -17.35
N ALA A 55 -24.79 -18.16 -18.44
CA ALA A 55 -24.25 -18.06 -19.80
C ALA A 55 -23.94 -16.60 -20.22
N ASP A 56 -24.60 -15.63 -19.60
CA ASP A 56 -24.43 -14.20 -19.86
C ASP A 56 -23.02 -13.67 -19.50
N PHE A 57 -22.17 -14.46 -18.84
CA PHE A 57 -20.79 -14.09 -18.53
C PHE A 57 -19.77 -14.54 -19.59
N GLU A 58 -20.21 -15.18 -20.68
CA GLU A 58 -19.35 -15.54 -21.82
C GLU A 58 -18.55 -14.34 -22.36
N PRO A 59 -19.14 -13.13 -22.56
CA PRO A 59 -18.39 -11.98 -23.06
C PRO A 59 -17.22 -11.59 -22.15
N VAL A 60 -17.43 -11.65 -20.82
CA VAL A 60 -16.41 -11.33 -19.81
C VAL A 60 -15.27 -12.36 -19.89
N PHE A 61 -15.60 -13.64 -20.04
CA PHE A 61 -14.60 -14.69 -20.23
C PHE A 61 -13.78 -14.49 -21.51
N LEU A 62 -14.43 -14.17 -22.64
CA LEU A 62 -13.75 -13.95 -23.91
C LEU A 62 -12.80 -12.74 -23.86
N GLU A 63 -13.20 -11.65 -23.19
CA GLU A 63 -12.35 -10.49 -22.92
C GLU A 63 -11.10 -10.89 -22.12
N PHE A 64 -11.30 -11.63 -21.03
CA PHE A 64 -10.22 -12.15 -20.20
C PHE A 64 -9.25 -13.06 -20.98
N ALA A 65 -9.77 -14.04 -21.73
CA ALA A 65 -8.97 -14.97 -22.50
C ALA A 65 -8.13 -14.26 -23.59
N LYS A 66 -8.69 -13.20 -24.19
CA LYS A 66 -8.01 -12.37 -25.19
C LYS A 66 -6.80 -11.63 -24.58
N LYS A 67 -6.89 -11.12 -23.34
CA LYS A 67 -5.76 -10.49 -22.61
C LYS A 67 -4.54 -11.40 -22.54
N TYR A 68 -4.76 -12.70 -22.45
CA TYR A 68 -3.71 -13.71 -22.40
C TYR A 68 -3.38 -14.34 -23.76
N GLY A 69 -3.86 -13.77 -24.87
CA GLY A 69 -3.53 -14.20 -26.23
C GLY A 69 -4.19 -15.51 -26.66
N ILE A 70 -5.31 -15.91 -26.03
CA ILE A 70 -6.12 -17.03 -26.52
C ILE A 70 -6.97 -16.53 -27.70
N ARG A 71 -6.94 -17.27 -28.81
CA ARG A 71 -7.74 -16.95 -30.01
C ARG A 71 -9.23 -17.10 -29.71
N SER A 72 -10.06 -16.21 -30.27
CA SER A 72 -11.50 -16.17 -29.98
C SER A 72 -12.24 -17.48 -30.25
N HIS A 73 -11.90 -18.22 -31.32
CA HIS A 73 -12.51 -19.53 -31.59
C HIS A 73 -12.16 -20.57 -30.52
N ARG A 74 -10.91 -20.54 -30.00
CA ARG A 74 -10.46 -21.45 -28.95
C ARG A 74 -11.11 -21.09 -27.61
N ALA A 75 -11.22 -19.80 -27.30
CA ALA A 75 -11.92 -19.35 -26.09
C ALA A 75 -13.40 -19.78 -26.13
N LYS A 76 -14.11 -19.58 -27.24
CA LYS A 76 -15.49 -20.08 -27.41
C LYS A 76 -15.60 -21.60 -27.26
N TRP A 77 -14.62 -22.35 -27.77
CA TRP A 77 -14.57 -23.80 -27.60
C TRP A 77 -14.33 -24.21 -26.14
N ILE A 78 -13.45 -23.52 -25.41
CA ILE A 78 -13.24 -23.76 -23.97
C ILE A 78 -14.54 -23.48 -23.22
N TRP A 79 -15.16 -22.32 -23.48
CA TRP A 79 -16.45 -21.98 -22.89
C TRP A 79 -17.51 -23.03 -23.21
N SER A 80 -17.61 -23.58 -24.42
CA SER A 80 -18.64 -24.59 -24.70
C SER A 80 -18.39 -25.95 -24.02
N LYS A 81 -17.12 -26.28 -23.72
CA LYS A 81 -16.73 -27.59 -23.17
C LYS A 81 -16.75 -27.66 -21.65
N GLU A 82 -16.36 -26.58 -20.97
CA GLU A 82 -16.22 -26.59 -19.51
C GLU A 82 -17.59 -26.59 -18.80
N LYS A 83 -17.68 -27.18 -17.62
CA LYS A 83 -18.91 -27.17 -16.79
C LYS A 83 -18.83 -26.04 -15.76
N ALA A 84 -19.97 -25.65 -15.20
CA ALA A 84 -19.98 -24.70 -14.09
C ALA A 84 -19.44 -25.41 -12.83
N GLU A 85 -18.47 -24.80 -12.17
CA GLU A 85 -17.84 -25.34 -10.97
C GLU A 85 -17.52 -24.18 -10.01
N SER A 86 -18.03 -24.26 -8.78
CA SER A 86 -17.87 -23.20 -7.76
C SER A 86 -16.44 -23.12 -7.24
N ASP A 87 -15.81 -24.28 -7.04
CA ASP A 87 -14.57 -24.39 -6.28
C ASP A 87 -13.33 -24.11 -7.15
N ALA A 88 -13.48 -24.19 -8.48
CA ALA A 88 -12.41 -23.93 -9.45
C ALA A 88 -11.82 -22.51 -9.32
N PHE A 89 -12.63 -21.54 -8.91
CA PHE A 89 -12.18 -20.17 -8.69
C PHE A 89 -11.36 -20.02 -7.41
N GLU A 90 -11.87 -20.60 -6.32
CA GLU A 90 -11.22 -20.59 -5.01
C GLU A 90 -9.90 -21.32 -5.08
N GLU A 91 -9.86 -22.49 -5.73
CA GLU A 91 -8.63 -23.26 -5.93
C GLU A 91 -7.60 -22.48 -6.75
N LEU A 92 -8.01 -21.80 -7.83
CA LEU A 92 -7.12 -20.96 -8.63
C LEU A 92 -6.52 -19.81 -7.79
N LEU A 93 -7.32 -19.18 -6.94
CA LEU A 93 -6.88 -18.11 -6.04
C LEU A 93 -5.94 -18.62 -4.95
N GLU A 94 -6.25 -19.77 -4.34
CA GLU A 94 -5.40 -20.41 -3.33
C GLU A 94 -4.05 -20.81 -3.91
N GLN A 95 -4.05 -21.46 -5.08
CA GLN A 95 -2.82 -21.84 -5.78
C GLN A 95 -2.02 -20.60 -6.21
N TYR A 96 -2.67 -19.52 -6.65
CA TYR A 96 -2.00 -18.26 -6.94
C TYR A 96 -1.33 -17.68 -5.70
N ASN A 97 -2.04 -17.64 -4.57
CA ASN A 97 -1.51 -17.14 -3.30
C ASN A 97 -0.35 -18.01 -2.80
N ALA A 98 -0.45 -19.34 -2.93
CA ALA A 98 0.63 -20.28 -2.61
C ALA A 98 1.87 -20.04 -3.49
N ALA A 99 1.70 -19.88 -4.81
CA ALA A 99 2.80 -19.60 -5.73
C ALA A 99 3.43 -18.21 -5.52
N LYS A 100 2.63 -17.20 -5.14
CA LYS A 100 3.11 -15.88 -4.73
C LYS A 100 4.02 -15.96 -3.50
N ASN A 101 3.70 -16.86 -2.56
CA ASN A 101 4.48 -17.10 -1.35
C ASN A 101 5.77 -17.91 -1.60
N GLN A 102 5.95 -18.51 -2.77
CA GLN A 102 7.17 -19.26 -3.16
C GLN A 102 8.23 -18.41 -3.87
N ARG A 103 8.06 -17.08 -3.96
CA ARG A 103 9.15 -16.22 -4.46
C ARG A 103 10.32 -16.28 -3.46
N PRO A 104 11.56 -16.48 -3.94
CA PRO A 104 12.71 -16.50 -3.04
C PRO A 104 12.75 -15.18 -2.25
N ARG A 105 12.78 -15.29 -0.92
CA ARG A 105 12.84 -14.15 0.01
C ARG A 105 14.02 -13.23 -0.28
N PHE A 106 15.11 -13.81 -0.77
CA PHE A 106 16.34 -13.12 -1.08
C PHE A 106 16.57 -13.14 -2.60
N SER A 107 16.78 -11.96 -3.17
CA SER A 107 17.19 -11.81 -4.57
C SER A 107 18.58 -11.18 -4.58
N PRO A 108 19.65 -11.97 -4.82
CA PRO A 108 20.99 -11.44 -4.87
C PRO A 108 21.12 -10.48 -6.06
N LEU A 109 21.66 -9.29 -5.80
CA LEU A 109 21.98 -8.30 -6.83
C LEU A 109 23.46 -8.40 -7.18
N SER A 110 23.80 -8.32 -8.47
CA SER A 110 25.19 -8.15 -8.90
C SER A 110 25.62 -6.69 -8.72
N ALA A 111 26.93 -6.43 -8.70
CA ALA A 111 27.47 -5.07 -8.64
C ALA A 111 26.92 -4.18 -9.78
N ALA A 112 26.87 -4.71 -11.01
CA ALA A 112 26.28 -4.00 -12.16
C ALA A 112 24.79 -3.69 -11.99
N MET A 113 24.04 -4.55 -11.29
CA MET A 113 22.63 -4.27 -10.98
C MET A 113 22.49 -3.16 -9.94
N LEU A 114 23.37 -3.11 -8.93
CA LEU A 114 23.41 -2.05 -7.93
C LEU A 114 23.75 -0.69 -8.57
N GLU A 115 24.75 -0.66 -9.46
CA GLU A 115 25.15 0.55 -10.19
C GLU A 115 24.04 1.09 -11.10
N ALA A 116 23.21 0.20 -11.66
CA ALA A 116 22.08 0.57 -12.50
C ALA A 116 20.84 1.02 -11.70
N MET A 117 20.84 0.93 -10.36
CA MET A 117 19.72 1.37 -9.55
C MET A 117 19.63 2.90 -9.57
N THR A 118 18.43 3.42 -9.81
CA THR A 118 18.15 4.85 -9.65
C THR A 118 18.32 5.26 -8.19
N ALA A 119 18.75 6.51 -7.98
CA ALA A 119 18.94 7.10 -6.65
C ALA A 119 17.74 6.83 -5.71
N PRO A 120 17.99 6.59 -4.41
CA PRO A 120 16.93 6.21 -3.48
C PRO A 120 15.81 7.24 -3.49
N ASN A 121 14.59 6.75 -3.66
CA ASN A 121 13.42 7.61 -3.61
C ASN A 121 13.30 8.23 -2.20
N SER A 122 13.37 9.55 -2.11
CA SER A 122 13.16 10.28 -0.85
C SER A 122 11.71 10.75 -0.69
N ARG A 123 11.21 10.70 0.55
CA ARG A 123 9.98 11.34 0.99
C ARG A 123 10.16 12.85 1.11
N ILE A 124 11.26 13.26 1.74
CA ILE A 124 11.79 14.63 1.75
C ILE A 124 13.20 14.55 1.21
N LYS A 125 13.48 15.27 0.10
CA LYS A 125 14.75 15.15 -0.63
C LYS A 125 15.95 15.39 0.28
N GLY A 126 16.77 14.36 0.51
CA GLY A 126 17.99 14.44 1.33
C GLY A 126 17.76 14.43 2.84
N VAL A 127 16.51 14.28 3.31
CA VAL A 127 16.16 14.30 4.74
C VAL A 127 15.50 12.98 5.17
N LEU A 128 14.47 12.53 4.42
CA LEU A 128 13.67 11.36 4.79
C LEU A 128 13.52 10.43 3.58
N PRO A 129 13.92 9.14 3.65
CA PRO A 129 13.67 8.18 2.58
C PRO A 129 12.18 7.82 2.47
N ILE A 130 11.73 7.24 1.33
CA ILE A 130 10.35 6.73 1.23
C ILE A 130 10.15 5.46 2.08
N VAL A 131 11.18 4.62 2.19
CA VAL A 131 11.18 3.38 2.97
C VAL A 131 12.37 3.40 3.90
N GLY A 132 12.18 2.90 5.12
CA GLY A 132 13.19 2.86 6.16
C GLY A 132 12.92 3.82 7.31
N LEU A 133 13.89 3.90 8.21
CA LEU A 133 13.76 4.60 9.48
C LEU A 133 14.57 5.90 9.47
N ALA A 134 14.06 6.91 10.18
CA ALA A 134 14.77 8.14 10.49
C ALA A 134 14.53 8.52 11.95
N ALA A 135 15.52 9.16 12.57
CA ALA A 135 15.43 9.60 13.95
C ALA A 135 15.58 11.13 14.01
N LEU A 136 14.63 11.80 14.67
CA LEU A 136 14.77 13.19 15.04
C LEU A 136 15.32 13.28 16.47
N TYR A 137 16.56 13.73 16.60
CA TYR A 137 17.27 13.79 17.89
C TYR A 137 17.73 15.21 18.23
N GLY A 138 17.94 15.48 19.51
CA GLY A 138 18.30 16.79 20.03
C GLY A 138 17.93 16.94 21.51
N ALA A 139 18.44 18.00 22.15
CA ALA A 139 18.25 18.24 23.58
C ALA A 139 16.77 18.24 24.00
N SER A 140 16.49 17.89 25.25
CA SER A 140 15.13 18.00 25.79
C SER A 140 14.62 19.44 25.65
N ALA A 141 13.32 19.60 25.38
CA ALA A 141 12.68 20.89 25.11
C ALA A 141 13.25 21.72 23.93
N SER A 142 14.08 21.15 23.06
CA SER A 142 14.62 21.85 21.87
C SER A 142 13.61 22.05 20.71
N GLY A 143 12.33 21.75 20.93
CA GLY A 143 11.28 21.92 19.92
C GLY A 143 11.12 20.78 18.90
N LYS A 144 11.72 19.59 19.14
CA LYS A 144 11.62 18.43 18.22
C LYS A 144 10.19 18.12 17.78
N SER A 145 9.25 18.10 18.71
CA SER A 145 7.86 17.80 18.40
C SER A 145 7.19 18.87 17.55
N PHE A 146 7.56 20.15 17.70
CA PHE A 146 7.08 21.21 16.81
C PHE A 146 7.63 21.04 15.40
N LEU A 147 8.93 20.72 15.27
CA LEU A 147 9.53 20.38 13.99
C LEU A 147 8.89 19.14 13.36
N GLY A 148 8.55 18.14 14.18
CA GLY A 148 7.82 16.94 13.77
C GLY A 148 6.45 17.26 13.21
N LEU A 149 5.70 18.18 13.83
CA LEU A 149 4.41 18.65 13.33
C LEU A 149 4.54 19.42 12.01
N ASP A 150 5.53 20.31 11.89
CA ASP A 150 5.81 21.03 10.63
C ASP A 150 6.17 20.05 9.51
N MET A 151 7.01 19.06 9.83
CA MET A 151 7.39 18.01 8.88
C MET A 151 6.19 17.15 8.48
N ALA A 152 5.35 16.76 9.44
CA ALA A 152 4.14 16.01 9.20
C ALA A 152 3.19 16.77 8.26
N ALA A 153 2.95 18.06 8.51
CA ALA A 153 2.10 18.89 7.66
C ALA A 153 2.69 19.05 6.24
N ALA A 154 4.00 19.30 6.12
CA ALA A 154 4.67 19.40 4.83
C ALA A 154 4.60 18.09 4.02
N ILE A 155 4.76 16.93 4.68
CA ILE A 155 4.59 15.60 4.07
C ILE A 155 3.15 15.38 3.66
N ALA A 156 2.19 15.76 4.49
CA ALA A 156 0.79 15.66 4.18
C ALA A 156 0.46 16.37 2.85
N GLU A 157 0.86 17.62 2.71
CA GLU A 157 0.46 18.45 1.58
C GLU A 157 1.41 18.37 0.38
N GLY A 158 2.58 17.76 0.55
CA GLY A 158 3.66 17.80 -0.45
C GLY A 158 4.31 19.17 -0.57
N LEU A 159 4.22 20.01 0.47
CA LEU A 159 4.85 21.33 0.49
C LEU A 159 6.36 21.23 0.76
N PRO A 160 7.18 22.19 0.28
CA PRO A 160 8.59 22.22 0.59
C PRO A 160 8.85 22.28 2.10
N PHE A 161 9.72 21.41 2.60
CA PHE A 161 10.16 21.42 4.00
C PHE A 161 11.58 21.99 4.07
N PHE A 162 11.76 23.18 4.65
CA PHE A 162 13.06 23.88 4.72
C PHE A 162 13.80 23.97 3.37
N GLY A 163 13.06 24.19 2.28
CA GLY A 163 13.63 24.25 0.92
C GLY A 163 13.85 22.90 0.24
N HIS A 164 13.49 21.79 0.89
CA HIS A 164 13.54 20.44 0.32
C HIS A 164 12.19 20.03 -0.26
N ASN A 165 12.20 19.49 -1.48
CA ASN A 165 10.99 18.97 -2.12
C ASN A 165 10.45 17.75 -1.35
N THR A 166 9.13 17.73 -1.17
CA THR A 166 8.42 16.69 -0.42
C THR A 166 7.45 15.95 -1.33
N LYS A 167 7.36 14.63 -1.18
CA LYS A 167 6.35 13.80 -1.86
C LYS A 167 5.17 13.56 -0.93
N PRO A 168 3.92 13.90 -1.32
CA PRO A 168 2.78 13.80 -0.43
C PRO A 168 2.52 12.37 0.07
N ALA A 169 2.09 12.23 1.32
CA ALA A 169 1.74 10.95 1.94
C ALA A 169 0.70 11.15 3.05
N PRO A 170 -0.14 10.13 3.37
CA PRO A 170 -0.83 10.09 4.64
C PRO A 170 0.16 10.06 5.81
N VAL A 171 -0.17 10.70 6.92
CA VAL A 171 0.71 10.77 8.10
C VAL A 171 -0.04 10.30 9.33
N GLY A 172 0.53 9.33 10.04
CA GLY A 172 0.10 8.91 11.37
C GLY A 172 1.07 9.47 12.42
N TYR A 173 0.56 10.11 13.47
CA TYR A 173 1.38 10.71 14.52
C TYR A 173 1.00 10.10 15.87
N VAL A 174 1.81 9.14 16.33
CA VAL A 174 1.65 8.44 17.60
C VAL A 174 2.21 9.31 18.72
N VAL A 175 1.35 9.68 19.67
CA VAL A 175 1.67 10.65 20.73
C VAL A 175 1.65 10.00 22.09
N PHE A 176 2.75 10.14 22.83
CA PHE A 176 2.87 9.56 24.17
C PHE A 176 2.76 10.58 25.30
N GLU A 177 2.45 11.84 24.99
CA GLU A 177 2.29 12.92 25.97
C GLU A 177 0.87 13.07 26.53
N GLY A 178 -0.06 12.20 26.11
CA GLY A 178 -1.48 12.31 26.41
C GLY A 178 -2.20 13.34 25.54
N GLU A 179 -3.54 13.23 25.47
CA GLU A 179 -4.37 14.04 24.57
C GLU A 179 -4.22 15.56 24.76
N GLY A 180 -3.99 16.01 26.01
CA GLY A 180 -3.83 17.42 26.34
C GLY A 180 -2.58 18.05 25.73
N GLY A 181 -1.45 17.33 25.74
CA GLY A 181 -0.16 17.83 25.24
C GLY A 181 -0.17 18.05 23.73
N ILE A 182 -0.64 17.05 22.97
CA ILE A 182 -0.72 17.17 21.51
C ILE A 182 -1.75 18.21 21.07
N ARG A 183 -2.91 18.27 21.74
CA ARG A 183 -3.96 19.23 21.40
C ARG A 183 -3.45 20.67 21.46
N GLY A 184 -2.71 21.01 22.52
CA GLY A 184 -2.10 22.33 22.67
C GLY A 184 -1.13 22.66 21.52
N ARG A 185 -0.32 21.68 21.10
CA ARG A 185 0.65 21.84 20.01
C ARG A 185 -0.02 21.99 18.65
N VAL A 186 -1.06 21.22 18.36
CA VAL A 186 -1.85 21.35 17.11
C VAL A 186 -2.53 22.72 17.05
N ILE A 187 -3.15 23.18 18.14
CA ILE A 187 -3.76 24.52 18.19
C ILE A 187 -2.71 25.61 17.99
N ALA A 188 -1.55 25.49 18.63
CA ALA A 188 -0.45 26.45 18.48
C ALA A 188 0.05 26.48 17.02
N TRP A 189 0.24 25.30 16.41
CA TRP A 189 0.63 25.17 15.02
C TRP A 189 -0.37 25.83 14.07
N GLN A 190 -1.67 25.58 14.26
CA GLN A 190 -2.75 26.15 13.46
C GLN A 190 -2.79 27.68 13.57
N ARG A 191 -2.63 28.21 14.78
CA ARG A 191 -2.57 29.66 15.02
C ARG A 191 -1.35 30.30 14.37
N HIS A 192 -0.19 29.65 14.46
CA HIS A 192 1.04 30.17 13.85
C HIS A 192 0.94 30.23 12.33
N HIS A 193 0.37 29.20 11.70
CA HIS A 193 0.23 29.11 10.25
C HIS A 193 -1.05 29.78 9.71
N GLY A 194 -1.94 30.26 10.57
CA GLY A 194 -3.20 30.89 10.18
C GLY A 194 -4.18 29.98 9.45
N ARG A 195 -4.06 28.65 9.62
CA ARG A 195 -4.85 27.64 8.90
C ARG A 195 -5.01 26.35 9.69
N ALA A 196 -5.93 25.49 9.25
CA ALA A 196 -6.13 24.17 9.86
C ALA A 196 -4.96 23.22 9.57
N MET A 197 -4.70 22.29 10.51
CA MET A 197 -3.79 21.16 10.30
C MET A 197 -4.36 20.32 9.14
N PRO A 198 -3.52 19.82 8.21
CA PRO A 198 -4.02 19.04 7.08
C PRO A 198 -4.75 17.77 7.53
N ASP A 199 -5.87 17.44 6.90
CA ASP A 199 -6.68 16.29 7.27
C ASP A 199 -5.93 14.97 7.14
N ASN A 200 -4.97 14.86 6.22
CA ASN A 200 -4.17 13.64 6.10
C ASN A 200 -3.09 13.48 7.18
N VAL A 201 -3.03 14.38 8.17
CA VAL A 201 -2.33 14.15 9.45
C VAL A 201 -3.33 13.62 10.46
N ARG A 202 -3.15 12.37 10.91
CA ARG A 202 -3.99 11.72 11.93
C ARG A 202 -3.18 11.48 13.20
N PHE A 203 -3.74 11.85 14.35
CA PHE A 203 -3.11 11.68 15.66
C PHE A 203 -3.63 10.44 16.37
N LEU A 204 -2.72 9.70 16.99
CA LEU A 204 -2.99 8.42 17.65
C LEU A 204 -2.55 8.52 19.13
N PRO A 205 -3.46 8.92 20.04
CA PRO A 205 -3.16 9.07 21.46
C PRO A 205 -3.23 7.77 22.26
N GLN A 206 -3.59 6.66 21.62
CA GLN A 206 -3.73 5.37 22.28
C GLN A 206 -2.37 4.83 22.76
N PRO A 207 -2.33 4.05 23.86
CA PRO A 207 -1.12 3.33 24.25
C PRO A 207 -0.58 2.47 23.10
N PHE A 208 0.74 2.50 22.94
CA PHE A 208 1.45 1.73 21.91
C PHE A 208 2.83 1.32 22.43
N ARG A 209 3.22 0.08 22.18
CA ARG A 209 4.55 -0.45 22.45
C ARG A 209 5.19 -0.92 21.16
N ILE A 210 6.31 -0.31 20.79
CA ILE A 210 7.00 -0.67 19.54
C ILE A 210 7.60 -2.09 19.58
N THR A 211 7.83 -2.59 20.79
CA THR A 211 8.36 -3.94 21.04
C THR A 211 7.28 -5.01 21.13
N ASP A 212 5.99 -4.63 21.13
CA ASP A 212 4.88 -5.58 21.10
C ASP A 212 4.45 -5.84 19.64
N PRO A 213 4.62 -7.07 19.11
CA PRO A 213 4.23 -7.38 17.74
C PRO A 213 2.75 -7.17 17.43
N GLN A 214 1.88 -7.28 18.44
CA GLN A 214 0.44 -7.07 18.28
C GLN A 214 0.14 -5.59 18.10
N ASP A 215 0.68 -4.72 18.95
CA ASP A 215 0.56 -3.26 18.82
C ASP A 215 1.09 -2.77 17.46
N VAL A 216 2.24 -3.29 17.02
CA VAL A 216 2.81 -2.99 15.69
C VAL A 216 1.87 -3.42 14.56
N THR A 217 1.21 -4.57 14.71
CA THR A 217 0.26 -5.09 13.72
C THR A 217 -1.01 -4.24 13.67
N ASP A 218 -1.56 -3.89 14.82
CA ASP A 218 -2.80 -3.12 14.95
C ASP A 218 -2.60 -1.67 14.49
N LEU A 219 -1.47 -1.05 14.83
CA LEU A 219 -1.09 0.27 14.33
C LEU A 219 -0.92 0.26 12.80
N ALA A 220 -0.28 -0.77 12.25
CA ALA A 220 -0.13 -0.87 10.80
C ALA A 220 -1.48 -1.02 10.07
N ALA A 221 -2.47 -1.67 10.70
CA ALA A 221 -3.79 -1.92 10.11
C ALA A 221 -4.63 -0.63 9.97
N VAL A 222 -4.45 0.35 10.84
CA VAL A 222 -5.16 1.64 10.77
C VAL A 222 -4.45 2.67 9.88
N CYS A 223 -3.19 2.43 9.52
CA CYS A 223 -2.40 3.30 8.65
C CYS A 223 -2.66 2.97 7.17
N PRO A 224 -3.07 3.94 6.33
CA PRO A 224 -3.13 3.74 4.89
C PRO A 224 -1.79 3.30 4.30
N SER A 225 -1.84 2.64 3.13
CA SER A 225 -0.66 2.31 2.34
C SER A 225 0.27 3.50 2.15
N GLY A 226 1.55 3.33 2.45
CA GLY A 226 2.57 4.34 2.17
C GLY A 226 2.57 5.52 3.13
N SER A 227 1.92 5.36 4.29
CA SER A 227 1.91 6.38 5.34
C SER A 227 3.30 6.60 5.91
N VAL A 228 3.55 7.81 6.39
CA VAL A 228 4.69 8.12 7.26
C VAL A 228 4.19 8.09 8.70
N VAL A 229 4.84 7.30 9.56
CA VAL A 229 4.47 7.19 10.98
C VAL A 229 5.49 7.91 11.84
N PHE A 230 5.05 8.92 12.58
CA PHE A 230 5.82 9.61 13.61
C PHE A 230 5.55 8.97 14.97
N ILE A 231 6.61 8.69 15.73
CA ILE A 231 6.54 8.12 17.08
C ILE A 231 7.20 9.13 18.03
N ASP A 232 6.39 9.90 18.75
CA ASP A 232 6.85 11.03 19.57
C ASP A 232 6.48 10.82 21.06
N THR A 233 7.39 10.30 21.90
CA THR A 233 8.81 9.96 21.68
C THR A 233 9.08 8.45 21.74
N LEU A 234 10.15 7.99 21.08
CA LEU A 234 10.60 6.59 21.10
C LEU A 234 10.79 6.05 22.53
N ASN A 235 11.32 6.88 23.44
CA ASN A 235 11.47 6.56 24.86
C ASN A 235 10.17 6.13 25.56
N ARG A 236 9.03 6.70 25.17
CA ARG A 236 7.73 6.33 25.74
C ARG A 236 7.06 5.17 25.01
N ALA A 237 7.43 4.91 23.75
CA ALA A 237 7.01 3.74 23.00
C ALA A 237 7.70 2.44 23.47
N ALA A 238 8.74 2.55 24.30
CA ALA A 238 9.52 1.44 24.85
C ALA A 238 9.71 1.59 26.38
N PRO A 239 8.64 1.58 27.18
CA PRO A 239 8.74 1.80 28.63
C PRO A 239 9.57 0.70 29.30
N GLY A 240 10.54 1.10 30.12
CA GLY A 240 11.42 0.19 30.86
C GLY A 240 12.68 -0.25 30.11
N MET A 241 12.97 0.35 28.95
CA MET A 241 14.15 0.05 28.13
C MET A 241 15.22 1.14 28.27
N ASP A 242 16.49 0.74 28.27
CA ASP A 242 17.63 1.64 28.34
C ASP A 242 18.13 1.98 26.93
N GLU A 243 18.08 3.26 26.55
CA GLU A 243 18.61 3.75 25.25
C GLU A 243 20.10 3.43 25.06
N ASN A 244 20.84 3.17 26.14
CA ASN A 244 22.26 2.80 26.11
C ASN A 244 22.50 1.30 26.02
N SER A 245 21.45 0.48 26.17
CA SER A 245 21.53 -0.97 26.03
C SER A 245 21.38 -1.35 24.55
N SER A 246 22.42 -1.96 23.99
CA SER A 246 22.42 -2.45 22.61
C SER A 246 21.32 -3.47 22.34
N LYS A 247 20.96 -4.28 23.35
CA LYS A 247 19.87 -5.25 23.29
C LYS A 247 18.51 -4.55 23.13
N ASP A 248 18.32 -3.48 23.89
CA ASP A 248 17.06 -2.75 23.96
C ASP A 248 16.82 -1.93 22.69
N MET A 249 17.85 -1.23 22.23
CA MET A 249 17.82 -0.54 20.94
C MET A 249 17.57 -1.50 19.76
N GLY A 250 18.09 -2.73 19.82
CA GLY A 250 17.84 -3.75 18.81
C GLY A 250 16.36 -4.09 18.65
N ALA A 251 15.66 -4.32 19.77
CA ALA A 251 14.23 -4.63 19.75
C ALA A 251 13.38 -3.44 19.25
N MET A 252 13.77 -2.21 19.59
CA MET A 252 13.10 -1.01 19.08
C MET A 252 13.25 -0.86 17.56
N ILE A 253 14.47 -1.09 17.03
CA ILE A 253 14.74 -1.03 15.60
C ILE A 253 13.99 -2.13 14.85
N GLU A 254 13.90 -3.34 15.42
CA GLU A 254 13.14 -4.45 14.83
C GLU A 254 11.64 -4.14 14.74
N GLY A 255 11.05 -3.63 15.82
CA GLY A 255 9.65 -3.20 15.85
C GLY A 255 9.36 -2.09 14.85
N ALA A 256 10.21 -1.07 14.81
CA ALA A 256 10.10 0.04 13.85
C ALA A 256 10.25 -0.44 12.40
N SER A 257 11.19 -1.33 12.13
CA SER A 257 11.41 -1.91 10.79
C SER A 257 10.22 -2.76 10.35
N THR A 258 9.61 -3.50 11.28
CA THR A 258 8.40 -4.29 11.03
C THR A 258 7.22 -3.38 10.70
N LEU A 259 7.06 -2.28 11.45
CA LEU A 259 6.03 -1.28 11.19
C LEU A 259 6.22 -0.62 9.81
N ASP A 260 7.42 -0.13 9.50
CA ASP A 260 7.75 0.43 8.18
C ASP A 260 7.42 -0.57 7.08
N TRP A 261 7.87 -1.82 7.20
CA TRP A 261 7.62 -2.83 6.19
C TRP A 261 6.12 -3.12 5.99
N ARG A 262 5.31 -3.13 7.06
CA ARG A 262 3.85 -3.33 6.96
C ARG A 262 3.14 -2.15 6.30
N VAL A 263 3.53 -0.93 6.64
CA VAL A 263 2.91 0.31 6.11
C VAL A 263 3.38 0.60 4.67
N SER A 264 4.64 0.34 4.36
CA SER A 264 5.27 0.59 3.04
C SER A 264 4.92 -0.47 1.99
N ARG A 265 4.40 -1.64 2.41
CA ARG A 265 4.15 -2.82 1.55
C ARG A 265 3.22 -2.56 0.36
N SER A 266 2.35 -1.58 0.47
CA SER A 266 1.36 -1.22 -0.56
C SER A 266 1.82 -0.02 -1.42
N CYS A 267 2.89 0.67 -1.02
CA CYS A 267 3.51 1.76 -1.78
C CYS A 267 4.45 1.27 -2.90
N CYS A 268 4.81 -0.02 -2.91
CA CYS A 268 5.76 -0.56 -3.88
C CYS A 268 5.22 -1.76 -4.68
N PRO A 269 4.23 -1.55 -5.58
CA PRO A 269 4.08 -2.48 -6.70
C PRO A 269 5.28 -2.41 -7.65
N HIS A 270 6.06 -1.33 -7.64
CA HIS A 270 7.11 -1.09 -8.64
C HIS A 270 8.41 -1.86 -8.38
N TRP A 271 8.74 -2.22 -7.13
CA TRP A 271 9.84 -3.15 -6.86
C TRP A 271 9.57 -4.57 -7.39
N GLN A 272 8.34 -4.88 -7.80
CA GLN A 272 7.98 -6.16 -8.42
C GLN A 272 8.23 -6.21 -9.93
N ARG A 273 8.66 -5.10 -10.56
CA ARG A 273 8.83 -5.01 -12.02
C ARG A 273 10.27 -4.81 -12.47
N PHE A 274 11.24 -5.45 -11.82
CA PHE A 274 12.52 -5.77 -12.47
C PHE A 274 12.43 -7.16 -13.10
N SER A 275 11.57 -7.31 -14.11
CA SER A 275 11.74 -8.38 -15.08
C SER A 275 11.40 -7.89 -16.47
N LYS A 276 12.43 -7.93 -17.32
CA LYS A 276 12.43 -7.86 -18.79
C LYS A 276 12.17 -6.49 -19.43
N GLY A 277 13.26 -5.92 -19.94
CA GLY A 277 13.27 -5.29 -21.26
C GLY A 277 13.63 -3.82 -21.31
N ALA A 278 14.93 -3.51 -21.39
CA ALA A 278 15.46 -2.43 -22.22
C ALA A 278 16.98 -2.58 -22.38
N SER A 279 17.41 -3.59 -23.12
CA SER A 279 18.69 -3.54 -23.80
C SER A 279 18.61 -2.49 -24.91
N ARG A 280 18.94 -1.24 -24.60
CA ARG A 280 19.37 -0.27 -25.61
C ARG A 280 20.71 0.30 -25.17
N ALA A 281 21.74 -0.18 -25.87
CA ALA A 281 23.11 0.29 -25.76
C ALA A 281 23.17 1.81 -25.98
N PHE A 282 23.64 2.54 -24.97
CA PHE A 282 24.09 3.91 -25.15
C PHE A 282 25.58 3.87 -25.49
N LYS A 283 25.94 4.36 -26.69
CA LYS A 283 27.32 4.54 -27.13
C LYS A 283 27.98 5.63 -26.27
N PRO A 284 29.26 5.48 -25.87
CA PRO A 284 29.96 6.50 -25.12
C PRO A 284 30.25 7.70 -26.04
N VAL A 285 29.77 8.88 -25.65
CA VAL A 285 30.22 10.15 -26.20
C VAL A 285 31.65 10.38 -25.74
N ARG A 286 32.59 10.42 -26.69
CA ARG A 286 33.99 10.76 -26.42
C ARG A 286 34.06 12.17 -25.87
N ARG A 287 34.80 12.33 -24.76
CA ARG A 287 35.23 13.63 -24.25
C ARG A 287 36.03 14.37 -25.32
N ALA A 288 35.70 15.65 -25.51
CA ALA A 288 36.61 16.68 -25.98
C ALA A 288 36.84 17.65 -24.82
#